data_AF-A0A432UTL5-F1
#
_entry.id   AF-A0A432UTL5-F1
#
_cell.length_a   1.000
_cell.length_b   1.000
_cell.length_c   1.000
_cell.angle_alpha   90.00
_cell.angle_beta   90.00
_cell.angle_gamma   90.00
#
_symmetry.space_group_name_H-M   'P 1'
#
loop_
_entity.id
_entity.type
_entity.pdbx_description
1 polymer ?
#
loop_
_entity_poly.entity_id
_entity_poly.type
_entity_poly.pdbx_seq_one_letter_code
_entity_poly.pdbx_strand_id
1 'polypeptide(L)'
;MRLPRIYLDEALIKGANLLLPSEARHHLVNVLRLKIGDQLILFDGKSQYEATASITQLDRKSASVSVLSIDNTCRESLLDISLIQAISSADKMDFTVQKAVELGVKSIRPIFTERSQRPWKANRLKKKLAHWNSIIVHACEQSGRT
;
A
#
# COMPACT_ATOMS: atom_id res chain seq x y z
N MET A 1 10.29 18.88 0.26
CA MET A 1 10.31 17.40 0.36
C MET A 1 8.90 16.88 0.14
N ARG A 2 8.72 15.76 -0.58
CA ARG A 2 7.41 15.13 -0.78
C ARG A 2 6.97 14.49 0.54
N LEU A 3 5.72 14.70 0.95
CA LEU A 3 5.17 14.05 2.15
C LEU A 3 5.15 12.52 1.95
N PRO A 4 5.52 11.73 2.96
CA PRO A 4 5.42 10.28 2.88
C PRO A 4 3.96 9.86 2.80
N ARG A 5 3.70 8.75 2.10
CA ARG A 5 2.36 8.22 1.86
C ARG A 5 2.22 6.89 2.56
N ILE A 6 1.08 6.66 3.21
CA ILE A 6 0.80 5.43 3.94
C ILE A 6 -0.60 4.94 3.58
N TYR A 7 -0.68 3.66 3.28
CA TYR A 7 -1.95 2.97 3.14
C TYR A 7 -2.59 2.71 4.51
N LEU A 8 -3.86 3.05 4.65
CA LEU A 8 -4.65 2.78 5.85
C LEU A 8 -6.05 2.31 5.46
N ASP A 9 -6.40 1.08 5.80
CA ASP A 9 -7.73 0.50 5.55
C ASP A 9 -8.79 0.99 6.56
N GLU A 10 -8.90 2.32 6.71
CA GLU A 10 -9.89 3.00 7.55
C GLU A 10 -10.52 4.17 6.79
N ALA A 11 -11.74 4.55 7.17
CA ALA A 11 -12.41 5.69 6.57
C ALA A 11 -11.70 6.99 6.91
N LEU A 12 -11.30 7.75 5.89
CA LEU A 12 -10.65 9.04 6.06
C LEU A 12 -11.71 10.12 6.32
N ILE A 13 -11.76 10.64 7.55
CA ILE A 13 -12.72 11.66 7.98
C ILE A 13 -11.95 12.87 8.52
N LYS A 14 -12.25 14.07 8.03
CA LYS A 14 -11.60 15.30 8.49
C LYS A 14 -11.82 15.50 9.99
N GLY A 15 -10.73 15.76 10.71
CA GLY A 15 -10.72 15.93 12.17
C GLY A 15 -10.71 14.62 12.96
N ALA A 16 -10.81 13.45 12.32
CA ALA A 16 -10.67 12.18 13.01
C ALA A 16 -9.23 11.92 13.43
N ASN A 17 -9.07 11.22 14.55
CA ASN A 17 -7.80 10.67 14.98
C ASN A 17 -7.76 9.19 14.64
N LEU A 18 -6.77 8.79 13.84
CA LEU A 18 -6.63 7.42 13.33
C LEU A 18 -5.37 6.77 13.91
N LEU A 19 -5.46 5.48 14.20
CA LEU A 19 -4.35 4.67 14.67
C LEU A 19 -3.62 4.07 13.46
N LEU A 20 -2.31 4.26 13.40
CA LEU A 20 -1.50 3.67 12.34
C LEU A 20 -1.16 2.20 12.65
N PRO A 21 -1.10 1.33 11.62
CA PRO A 21 -0.63 -0.04 11.76
C PRO A 21 0.76 -0.07 12.41
N SER A 22 1.00 -1.09 13.23
CA SER A 22 2.29 -1.26 13.91
C SER A 22 3.47 -1.38 12.93
N GLU A 23 3.23 -1.94 11.75
CA GLU A 23 4.20 -2.03 10.65
C GLU A 23 4.56 -0.64 10.08
N ALA A 24 3.55 0.22 9.87
CA ALA A 24 3.75 1.59 9.41
C ALA A 24 4.57 2.42 10.41
N ARG A 25 4.38 2.20 11.72
CA ARG A 25 5.17 2.88 12.77
C ARG A 25 6.67 2.65 12.61
N HIS A 26 7.10 1.40 12.34
CA HIS A 26 8.53 1.12 12.17
C HIS A 26 9.11 1.91 11.00
N HIS A 27 8.40 1.94 9.87
CA HIS A 27 8.79 2.73 8.71
C HIS A 27 8.87 4.23 9.04
N LEU A 28 7.85 4.78 9.71
CA LEU A 28 7.80 6.20 10.05
C LEU A 28 8.91 6.66 10.98
N VAL A 29 9.19 5.89 12.04
CA VAL A 29 10.13 6.30 13.09
C VAL A 29 11.57 5.96 12.73
N ASN A 30 11.82 4.75 12.24
CA ASN A 30 13.19 4.28 12.07
C ASN A 30 13.75 4.61 10.68
N VAL A 31 12.90 4.60 9.65
CA VAL A 31 13.32 4.87 8.27
C VAL A 31 13.13 6.34 7.94
N LEU A 32 11.92 6.87 8.11
CA LEU A 32 11.59 8.26 7.75
C LEU A 32 11.94 9.27 8.86
N ARG A 33 12.12 8.80 10.09
CA ARG A 33 12.49 9.61 11.27
C ARG A 33 11.54 10.78 11.55
N LEU A 34 10.24 10.57 11.29
CA LEU A 34 9.21 11.57 11.56
C LEU A 34 9.01 11.76 13.07
N LYS A 35 8.54 12.96 13.43
CA LYS A 35 8.25 13.40 14.80
C LYS A 35 6.78 13.80 14.93
N ILE A 36 6.34 13.98 16.17
CA ILE A 36 5.04 14.60 16.47
C ILE A 36 4.99 15.97 15.78
N GLY A 37 3.87 16.25 15.09
CA GLY A 37 3.67 17.45 14.28
C GLY A 37 3.99 17.26 12.80
N ASP A 38 4.86 16.31 12.43
CA ASP A 38 5.17 16.06 11.01
C ASP A 38 3.94 15.56 10.26
N GLN A 39 3.88 15.90 8.98
CA GLN A 39 2.76 15.58 8.11
C GLN A 39 3.05 14.36 7.23
N LEU A 40 1.98 13.66 6.87
CA LEU A 40 1.98 12.55 5.94
C LEU A 40 0.65 12.52 5.17
N ILE A 41 0.63 11.73 4.11
CA ILE A 41 -0.57 11.49 3.30
C ILE A 41 -1.09 10.09 3.62
N LEU A 42 -2.39 9.98 3.91
CA LEU A 42 -3.12 8.73 4.05
C LEU A 42 -3.97 8.49 2.81
N PHE A 43 -4.13 7.23 2.43
CA PHE A 43 -5.07 6.77 1.40
C PHE A 43 -5.63 5.40 1.78
N ASP A 44 -6.83 5.07 1.31
CA ASP A 44 -7.61 3.91 1.76
C ASP A 44 -7.69 2.75 0.75
N GLY A 45 -7.12 2.90 -0.45
CA GLY A 45 -7.13 1.88 -1.51
C GLY A 45 -8.50 1.66 -2.15
N LYS A 46 -9.52 2.41 -1.73
CA LYS A 46 -10.94 2.20 -2.09
C LYS A 46 -11.55 3.43 -2.73
N SER A 47 -11.02 4.60 -2.42
CA SER A 47 -11.53 5.88 -2.86
C SER A 47 -10.47 6.65 -3.65
N GLN A 48 -10.92 7.67 -4.37
CA GLN A 48 -10.06 8.62 -5.07
C GLN A 48 -9.49 9.73 -4.16
N TYR A 49 -9.67 9.58 -2.85
CA TYR A 49 -9.33 10.61 -1.86
C TYR A 49 -8.02 10.30 -1.15
N GLU A 50 -7.28 11.37 -0.89
CA GLU A 50 -6.12 11.36 -0.02
C GLU A 50 -6.38 12.29 1.15
N ALA A 51 -5.85 11.94 2.30
CA ALA A 51 -5.96 12.78 3.49
C ALA A 51 -4.59 13.25 3.94
N THR A 52 -4.40 14.56 4.04
CA THR A 52 -3.23 15.10 4.74
C THR A 52 -3.47 14.97 6.23
N ALA A 53 -2.56 14.30 6.93
CA ALA A 53 -2.65 14.07 8.36
C ALA A 53 -1.37 14.51 9.07
N SER A 54 -1.48 14.88 10.35
CA SER A 54 -0.33 15.21 11.20
C SER A 54 -0.20 14.21 12.33
N ILE A 55 1.03 13.81 12.66
CA ILE A 55 1.32 12.89 13.75
C ILE A 55 0.99 13.57 15.08
N THR A 56 0.03 13.00 15.81
CA THR A 56 -0.38 13.50 17.13
C THR A 56 0.29 12.74 18.27
N GLN A 57 0.61 11.46 18.05
CA GLN A 57 1.23 10.61 19.07
C GLN A 57 2.22 9.64 18.43
N LEU A 58 3.36 9.44 19.10
CA LEU A 58 4.42 8.57 18.65
C LEU A 58 5.06 7.86 19.85
N ASP A 59 4.57 6.65 20.16
CA ASP A 59 5.07 5.84 21.26
C ASP A 59 5.87 4.64 20.76
N ARG A 60 6.44 3.88 21.70
CA ARG A 60 7.15 2.62 21.39
C ARG A 60 6.26 1.58 20.71
N LYS A 61 4.94 1.60 20.97
CA LYS A 61 3.99 0.58 20.49
C LYS A 61 2.96 1.09 19.48
N SER A 62 2.64 2.38 19.50
CA SER A 62 1.56 2.98 18.73
C SER A 62 1.99 4.29 18.08
N ALA A 63 1.37 4.63 16.96
CA ALA A 63 1.42 5.96 16.37
C ALA A 63 0.00 6.36 15.95
N SER A 64 -0.35 7.60 16.20
CA SER A 64 -1.66 8.15 15.86
C SER A 64 -1.50 9.44 15.09
N VAL A 65 -2.47 9.72 14.23
CA VAL A 65 -2.49 10.89 13.34
C VAL A 65 -3.85 11.56 13.40
N SER A 66 -3.88 12.88 13.22
CA SER A 66 -5.12 13.65 13.04
C SER A 66 -5.27 14.06 11.59
N VAL A 67 -6.43 13.81 11.00
CA VAL A 67 -6.73 14.19 9.61
C VAL A 67 -7.01 15.68 9.50
N LEU A 68 -6.19 16.39 8.74
CA LEU A 68 -6.27 17.85 8.55
C LEU A 68 -7.13 18.24 7.35
N SER A 69 -6.91 17.61 6.20
CA SER A 69 -7.64 17.85 4.95
C SER A 69 -7.89 16.54 4.22
N ILE A 70 -8.86 16.56 3.30
CA ILE A 70 -9.15 15.46 2.38
C ILE A 70 -9.24 16.08 0.99
N ASP A 71 -8.49 15.52 0.05
CA ASP A 71 -8.29 16.02 -1.29
C ASP A 71 -8.66 14.92 -2.30
N ASN A 72 -9.43 15.27 -3.34
CA ASN A 72 -9.68 14.37 -4.46
C ASN A 72 -8.48 14.42 -5.42
N THR A 73 -7.76 13.31 -5.56
CA THR A 73 -6.51 13.29 -6.31
C THR A 73 -6.54 12.40 -7.54
N CYS A 74 -7.56 11.55 -7.70
CA CYS A 74 -7.81 10.62 -8.81
C CYS A 74 -6.61 10.41 -9.77
N ARG A 75 -5.75 9.43 -9.44
CA ARG A 75 -4.55 9.07 -10.22
C ARG A 75 -4.67 7.74 -10.96
N GLU A 76 -5.87 7.15 -10.92
CA GLU A 76 -6.15 5.88 -11.56
C GLU A 76 -6.30 6.05 -13.08
N SER A 77 -5.89 5.03 -13.82
CA SER A 77 -6.07 4.98 -15.26
C SER A 77 -7.57 4.83 -15.59
N LEU A 78 -8.01 5.49 -16.66
CA LEU A 78 -9.35 5.27 -17.23
C LEU A 78 -9.47 3.90 -17.91
N LEU A 79 -8.34 3.26 -18.25
CA LEU A 79 -8.32 1.93 -18.86
C LEU A 79 -8.31 0.84 -17.79
N ASP A 80 -9.30 -0.04 -17.83
CA ASP A 80 -9.40 -1.19 -16.93
C ASP A 80 -8.52 -2.35 -17.42
N ILE A 81 -7.31 -2.45 -16.88
CA ILE A 81 -6.37 -3.53 -17.19
C ILE A 81 -6.42 -4.59 -16.10
N SER A 82 -6.71 -5.83 -16.49
CA SER A 82 -6.61 -7.01 -15.63
C SER A 82 -5.48 -7.92 -16.11
N LEU A 83 -4.43 -8.08 -15.30
CA LEU A 83 -3.26 -8.90 -15.60
C LEU A 83 -3.47 -10.34 -15.12
N ILE A 84 -3.53 -11.29 -16.04
CA ILE A 84 -3.47 -12.72 -15.72
C ILE A 84 -2.02 -13.16 -15.85
N GLN A 85 -1.36 -13.44 -14.73
CA GLN A 85 0.08 -13.69 -14.68
C GLN A 85 0.36 -15.14 -14.30
N ALA A 86 1.05 -15.88 -15.17
CA ALA A 86 1.58 -17.19 -14.83
C ALA A 86 2.64 -17.06 -13.72
N ILE A 87 2.53 -17.87 -12.66
CA ILE A 87 3.45 -17.81 -11.52
C ILE A 87 4.87 -18.19 -11.99
N SER A 88 5.80 -17.25 -11.81
CA SER A 88 7.22 -17.36 -12.15
C SER A 88 8.10 -17.57 -10.92
N SER A 89 9.43 -17.47 -11.08
CA SER A 89 10.36 -17.37 -9.94
C SER A 89 10.03 -16.16 -9.06
N ALA A 90 10.45 -16.21 -7.78
CA ALA A 90 10.11 -15.21 -6.78
C ALA A 90 10.46 -13.78 -7.25
N ASP A 91 11.72 -13.52 -7.59
CA ASP A 91 12.19 -12.18 -7.96
C ASP A 91 11.48 -11.61 -9.19
N LYS A 92 11.21 -12.47 -10.20
CA LYS A 92 10.48 -12.06 -11.41
C LYS A 92 9.03 -11.72 -11.12
N MET A 93 8.40 -12.50 -10.25
CA MET A 93 7.01 -12.27 -9.87
C MET A 93 6.88 -10.99 -9.05
N ASP A 94 7.78 -10.77 -8.11
CA ASP A 94 7.81 -9.59 -7.27
C ASP A 94 8.01 -8.31 -8.11
N PHE A 95 8.95 -8.33 -9.06
CA PHE A 95 9.14 -7.24 -10.03
C PHE A 95 7.89 -7.00 -10.89
N THR A 96 7.28 -8.08 -11.39
CA THR A 96 6.07 -7.98 -12.23
C THR A 96 4.92 -7.34 -11.46
N VAL A 97 4.68 -7.77 -10.22
CA VAL A 97 3.64 -7.21 -9.35
C VAL A 97 3.89 -5.73 -9.10
N GLN A 98 5.11 -5.36 -8.70
CA GLN A 98 5.49 -3.98 -8.45
C GLN A 98 5.23 -3.10 -9.68
N LYS A 99 5.76 -3.49 -10.85
CA LYS A 99 5.66 -2.67 -12.06
C LYS A 99 4.26 -2.64 -12.66
N ALA A 100 3.50 -3.73 -12.56
CA ALA A 100 2.11 -3.72 -12.98
C ALA A 100 1.29 -2.71 -12.16
N VAL A 101 1.52 -2.61 -10.85
CA VAL A 101 0.87 -1.61 -9.99
C VAL A 101 1.27 -0.19 -10.36
N GLU A 102 2.58 0.07 -10.52
CA GLU A 102 3.08 1.39 -10.93
C GLU A 102 2.52 1.84 -12.30
N LEU A 103 2.25 0.89 -13.20
CA LEU A 103 1.65 1.13 -14.52
C LEU A 103 0.11 1.25 -14.51
N GLY A 104 -0.52 1.16 -13.33
CA GLY A 104 -1.97 1.37 -13.21
C GLY A 104 -2.82 0.14 -13.49
N VAL A 105 -2.28 -1.09 -13.30
CA VAL A 105 -3.11 -2.29 -13.38
C VAL A 105 -4.22 -2.25 -12.32
N LYS A 106 -5.44 -2.66 -12.68
CA LYS A 106 -6.57 -2.68 -11.76
C LYS A 106 -6.65 -3.99 -10.98
N SER A 107 -6.34 -5.11 -11.62
CA SER A 107 -6.31 -6.41 -10.94
C SER A 107 -5.20 -7.31 -11.46
N ILE A 108 -4.64 -8.11 -10.56
CA ILE A 108 -3.64 -9.13 -10.88
C ILE A 108 -4.20 -10.49 -10.45
N ARG A 109 -4.22 -11.46 -11.36
CA ARG A 109 -4.67 -12.83 -11.14
C ARG A 109 -3.50 -13.80 -11.38
N PRO A 110 -2.78 -14.22 -10.32
CA PRO A 110 -1.75 -15.24 -10.44
C PRO A 110 -2.37 -16.59 -10.81
N ILE A 111 -1.86 -17.25 -11.84
CA ILE A 111 -2.32 -18.56 -12.29
C ILE A 111 -1.18 -19.59 -12.33
N PHE A 112 -1.53 -20.85 -12.08
CA PHE A 112 -0.65 -21.98 -12.37
C PHE A 112 -0.92 -22.46 -13.79
N THR A 113 0.13 -22.60 -14.59
CA THR A 113 0.10 -23.13 -15.95
C THR A 113 0.99 -24.36 -16.06
N GLU A 114 0.96 -25.07 -17.19
CA GLU A 114 1.75 -26.30 -17.41
C GLU A 114 3.25 -26.13 -17.10
N ARG A 115 3.83 -24.98 -17.46
CA ARG A 115 5.25 -24.67 -17.25
C ARG A 115 5.53 -23.83 -16.00
N SER A 116 4.51 -23.56 -15.18
CA SER A 116 4.68 -22.89 -13.90
C SER A 116 5.34 -23.81 -12.88
N GLN A 117 5.88 -23.23 -11.80
CA GLN A 117 6.30 -24.04 -10.66
C GLN A 117 5.11 -24.85 -10.12
N ARG A 118 5.40 -26.05 -9.59
CA ARG A 118 4.37 -26.94 -9.02
C ARG A 118 3.46 -26.17 -8.04
N PRO A 119 2.13 -26.38 -8.09
CA PRO A 119 1.19 -25.74 -7.20
C PRO A 119 1.62 -25.84 -5.74
N TRP A 120 1.56 -24.72 -5.03
CA TRP A 120 1.95 -24.68 -3.63
C TRP A 120 0.85 -25.23 -2.73
N LYS A 121 1.25 -25.86 -1.62
CA LYS A 121 0.32 -26.16 -0.52
C LYS A 121 -0.33 -24.87 -0.03
N ALA A 122 -1.57 -24.96 0.46
CA ALA A 122 -2.38 -23.80 0.88
C ALA A 122 -1.64 -22.81 1.80
N ASN A 123 -0.86 -23.30 2.77
CA ASN A 123 -0.11 -22.43 3.69
C ASN A 123 0.98 -21.59 2.98
N ARG A 124 1.67 -22.18 1.99
CA ARG A 124 2.68 -21.45 1.23
C ARG A 124 2.04 -20.45 0.26
N LEU A 125 0.89 -20.79 -0.31
CA LEU A 125 0.10 -19.87 -1.14
C LEU A 125 -0.34 -18.64 -0.34
N LYS A 126 -0.89 -18.83 0.87
CA LYS A 126 -1.29 -17.71 1.76
C LYS A 126 -0.12 -16.77 2.06
N LYS A 127 1.05 -17.31 2.39
CA LYS A 127 2.27 -16.50 2.64
C LYS A 127 2.69 -15.72 1.39
N LYS A 128 2.57 -16.31 0.20
CA LYS A 128 2.92 -15.63 -1.06
C LYS A 128 1.94 -14.54 -1.44
N LEU A 129 0.64 -14.76 -1.23
CA LEU A 129 -0.38 -13.72 -1.42
C LEU A 129 -0.16 -12.54 -0.46
N ALA A 130 0.11 -12.81 0.81
CA ALA A 130 0.42 -11.75 1.78
C ALA A 130 1.67 -10.94 1.38
N HIS A 131 2.72 -11.62 0.92
CA HIS A 131 3.93 -10.97 0.39
C HIS A 131 3.64 -10.08 -0.82
N TRP A 132 2.88 -10.57 -1.81
CA TRP A 132 2.51 -9.76 -2.98
C TRP A 132 1.61 -8.59 -2.61
N ASN A 133 0.69 -8.74 -1.64
CA ASN A 133 -0.11 -7.63 -1.15
C ASN A 133 0.76 -6.54 -0.51
N SER A 134 1.79 -6.89 0.26
CA SER A 134 2.75 -5.91 0.79
C SER A 134 3.50 -5.18 -0.33
N ILE A 135 3.93 -5.87 -1.38
CA ILE A 135 4.53 -5.22 -2.56
C ILE A 135 3.55 -4.26 -3.24
N ILE A 136 2.29 -4.65 -3.39
CA ILE A 136 1.25 -3.79 -3.98
C ILE A 136 1.07 -2.52 -3.16
N VAL A 137 0.95 -2.64 -1.84
CA VAL A 137 0.81 -1.49 -0.93
C VAL A 137 2.01 -0.53 -1.08
N HIS A 138 3.23 -1.04 -1.02
CA HIS A 138 4.43 -0.21 -1.17
C HIS A 138 4.54 0.44 -2.56
N ALA A 139 4.11 -0.27 -3.61
CA ALA A 139 4.06 0.30 -4.95
C ALA A 139 3.01 1.42 -5.06
N CYS A 140 1.85 1.30 -4.42
CA CYS A 140 0.85 2.37 -4.33
C CYS A 140 1.38 3.59 -3.54
N GLU A 141 2.02 3.34 -2.38
CA GLU A 141 2.68 4.38 -1.57
C GLU A 141 3.71 5.16 -2.39
N GLN A 142 4.49 4.49 -3.24
CA GLN A 142 5.55 5.13 -4.04
C GLN A 142 5.00 5.84 -5.30
N SER A 143 4.15 5.15 -6.07
CA SER A 143 3.63 5.64 -7.36
C SER A 143 2.60 6.75 -7.20
N GLY A 144 1.95 6.82 -6.04
CA GLY A 144 0.90 7.80 -5.79
C GLY A 144 -0.50 7.28 -6.03
N ARG A 145 -0.71 5.99 -6.32
CA ARG A 145 -2.07 5.42 -6.42
C ARG A 145 -2.78 5.44 -5.06
N THR A 146 -4.11 5.51 -5.09
CA THR A 146 -4.97 5.78 -3.92
C THR A 146 -5.97 4.69 -3.65
#